data_AF-A0A9W6U9M3-F1
#
_entry.id   AF-A0A9W6U9M3-F1
#
_cell.length_a   1.000
_cell.length_b   1.000
_cell.length_c   1.000
_cell.angle_alpha   90.00
_cell.angle_beta   90.00
_cell.angle_gamma   90.00
#
_symmetry.space_group_name_H-M   'P 1'
#
loop_
_entity.id
_entity.type
_entity.pdbx_description
1 polymer ?
#
loop_
_entity_poly.entity_id
_entity_poly.type
_entity_poly.pdbx_seq_one_letter_code
_entity_poly.pdbx_strand_id
1 'polypeptide(L)'
;MRSKGSISTFASAISGSRHFSTSKQKAKVYCVDDDYPAASEETASEDSSLFIAKRVLLGVWMCVGLVPLLLQARSYIKFVTPHKITQDLVVPSGTAIETVNREELCPVEGLMVAGAWWNVGITHYYTVPGGRICHFVVAQYNIHGAYHLGTERTAPSSTTPASCSGESYEFNHYFYHGSIGYYGFYEEASGTYCANDQTAYVRVNGLGTYDSNGASLADDTGDITYRRSYWYGVFGAVWIAYRSILMRRSYISCKRYGRRCDNMQEKIRFKDAVVYVQESLRLSAHGARNYHRAALLYLLVEGLMSDLFMLIAQDGFFAKVQYISLGYNLSGVLSMLFEMVESMNWMGEKVRCFIKRLLFNYETALIGEVICAAAMQYYLTSLNHSSLQHTKSAAEAVSYYVWSLIGHGVIVLGIVAAIVSVRAVGAIITVRWTFGSLKLFTTPCCVDTALGVRSKMILLGGYVWEDDKLCYRIETLKSFGILKVLEEDGVHFLALNKLHWLSSPRQDIILIGEVDGHKVTPCSERPSTGLVSVFGKSLGGPVET
;
A
#
# COMPACT_ATOMS: atom_id res chain seq x y z
N MET A 1 -51.34 -33.26 -47.60
CA MET A 1 -49.86 -33.23 -47.60
C MET A 1 -49.41 -33.14 -46.14
N ARG A 2 -48.97 -34.25 -45.50
CA ARG A 2 -47.54 -34.58 -45.21
C ARG A 2 -46.73 -33.29 -44.91
N SER A 3 -46.14 -33.03 -43.74
CA SER A 3 -45.44 -33.86 -42.74
C SER A 3 -45.28 -33.03 -41.45
N LYS A 4 -45.71 -33.48 -40.26
CA LYS A 4 -44.90 -34.04 -39.13
C LYS A 4 -43.63 -33.23 -38.78
N GLY A 5 -43.32 -32.85 -37.54
CA GLY A 5 -43.90 -33.12 -36.20
C GLY A 5 -43.50 -32.02 -35.21
N SER A 6 -44.37 -31.59 -34.29
CA SER A 6 -44.75 -32.22 -33.01
C SER A 6 -43.66 -32.12 -31.94
N ILE A 7 -43.73 -31.03 -31.18
CA ILE A 7 -43.20 -30.88 -29.82
C ILE A 7 -44.19 -31.59 -28.89
N SER A 8 -43.72 -32.52 -28.06
CA SER A 8 -44.47 -32.93 -26.86
C SER A 8 -43.51 -33.22 -25.71
N THR A 9 -43.62 -32.39 -24.70
CA THR A 9 -43.41 -32.71 -23.30
C THR A 9 -44.18 -33.99 -22.92
N PHE A 10 -43.57 -34.92 -22.19
CA PHE A 10 -44.08 -35.43 -20.91
C PHE A 10 -43.10 -36.42 -20.28
N ALA A 11 -43.06 -36.39 -18.96
CA ALA A 11 -42.24 -37.20 -18.08
C ALA A 11 -42.54 -38.71 -18.16
N SER A 12 -41.54 -39.54 -17.84
CA SER A 12 -41.76 -40.83 -17.20
C SER A 12 -40.62 -41.13 -16.23
N ALA A 13 -41.02 -41.57 -15.05
CA ALA A 13 -40.16 -41.99 -13.96
C ALA A 13 -39.85 -43.50 -14.03
N ILE A 14 -38.89 -43.90 -13.18
CA ILE A 14 -38.70 -45.22 -12.54
C ILE A 14 -37.68 -46.19 -13.17
N SER A 15 -36.53 -46.27 -12.47
CA SER A 15 -35.86 -47.48 -11.95
C SER A 15 -34.45 -47.77 -12.46
N GLY A 16 -33.51 -47.93 -11.52
CA GLY A 16 -32.19 -48.48 -11.80
C GLY A 16 -31.09 -47.98 -10.88
N SER A 17 -31.20 -48.30 -9.58
CA SER A 17 -30.13 -48.42 -8.58
C SER A 17 -28.67 -48.26 -9.08
N ARG A 18 -27.95 -47.30 -8.50
CA ARG A 18 -26.66 -47.51 -7.81
C ARG A 18 -26.24 -46.24 -7.09
N HIS A 19 -26.38 -46.27 -5.76
CA HIS A 19 -25.74 -45.34 -4.84
C HIS A 19 -24.23 -45.34 -5.08
N PHE A 20 -23.69 -44.21 -5.55
CA PHE A 20 -22.32 -43.82 -5.25
C PHE A 20 -22.39 -42.60 -4.33
N SER A 21 -22.53 -42.89 -3.04
CA SER A 21 -22.32 -41.91 -1.97
C SER A 21 -20.81 -41.68 -1.84
N THR A 22 -20.28 -40.69 -2.56
CA THR A 22 -18.97 -40.12 -2.22
C THR A 22 -19.15 -39.27 -0.95
N SER A 23 -18.85 -39.91 0.18
CA SER A 23 -18.73 -39.28 1.49
C SER A 23 -17.81 -38.06 1.40
N LYS A 24 -18.37 -36.85 1.51
CA LYS A 24 -17.61 -35.63 1.74
C LYS A 24 -17.11 -35.65 3.19
N GLN A 25 -15.94 -36.23 3.42
CA GLN A 25 -15.26 -36.13 4.71
C GLN A 25 -14.99 -34.66 5.04
N LYS A 26 -15.50 -34.24 6.20
CA LYS A 26 -15.27 -32.91 6.79
C LYS A 26 -14.06 -33.03 7.72
N ALA A 27 -13.12 -32.09 7.63
CA ALA A 27 -12.14 -31.89 8.70
C ALA A 27 -12.88 -31.61 10.02
N LYS A 28 -12.73 -32.50 11.00
CA LYS A 28 -13.23 -32.31 12.37
C LYS A 28 -12.19 -31.51 13.15
N VAL A 29 -12.65 -30.57 13.98
CA VAL A 29 -11.80 -29.74 14.85
C VAL A 29 -11.97 -30.28 16.27
N TYR A 30 -10.88 -30.74 16.91
CA TYR A 30 -10.86 -31.16 18.32
C TYR A 30 -9.60 -30.63 19.02
N CYS A 31 -9.71 -30.50 20.35
CA CYS A 31 -8.74 -29.92 21.27
C CYS A 31 -7.40 -30.67 21.32
N VAL A 32 -6.39 -29.97 21.85
CA VAL A 32 -4.98 -30.35 22.02
C VAL A 32 -4.84 -31.65 22.83
N ASP A 33 -3.97 -32.53 22.33
CA ASP A 33 -3.31 -33.71 22.91
C ASP A 33 -4.08 -34.59 23.92
N ASP A 34 -4.05 -35.90 23.66
CA ASP A 34 -4.57 -36.96 24.52
C ASP A 34 -4.02 -36.85 25.96
N ASP A 35 -4.79 -36.23 26.85
CA ASP A 35 -4.99 -36.63 28.27
C ASP A 35 -5.78 -35.54 29.01
N TYR A 36 -7.08 -35.76 29.24
CA TYR A 36 -7.83 -35.47 30.48
C TYR A 36 -9.27 -36.06 30.35
N PRO A 37 -9.86 -36.61 31.43
CA PRO A 37 -11.08 -37.40 31.36
C PRO A 37 -12.34 -36.52 31.33
N ALA A 38 -13.42 -37.14 30.83
CA ALA A 38 -14.80 -36.68 30.71
C ALA A 38 -15.17 -35.38 31.46
N ALA A 39 -15.56 -34.36 30.69
CA ALA A 39 -16.16 -33.14 31.20
C ALA A 39 -17.48 -33.45 31.94
N SER A 40 -17.50 -33.19 33.25
CA SER A 40 -18.73 -32.95 33.99
C SER A 40 -19.35 -31.63 33.52
N GLU A 41 -20.61 -31.70 33.11
CA GLU A 41 -21.49 -30.56 32.94
C GLU A 41 -21.59 -29.81 34.27
N GLU A 42 -20.95 -28.65 34.41
CA GLU A 42 -21.40 -27.66 35.40
C GLU A 42 -20.84 -26.25 35.14
N THR A 43 -21.79 -25.31 35.06
CA THR A 43 -21.66 -23.86 35.28
C THR A 43 -20.91 -23.01 34.25
N ALA A 44 -21.64 -22.67 33.19
CA ALA A 44 -21.45 -21.40 32.48
C ALA A 44 -21.77 -20.22 33.42
N SER A 45 -20.76 -19.68 34.09
CA SER A 45 -20.79 -18.26 34.47
C SER A 45 -20.32 -17.45 33.27
N GLU A 46 -21.26 -16.73 32.65
CA GLU A 46 -21.00 -15.69 31.65
C GLU A 46 -20.11 -14.61 32.24
N ASP A 47 -18.79 -14.84 32.19
CA ASP A 47 -17.84 -13.77 32.46
C ASP A 47 -17.58 -13.01 31.16
N SER A 48 -17.86 -11.71 31.22
CA SER A 48 -17.78 -10.72 30.15
C SER A 48 -16.34 -10.56 29.63
N SER A 49 -15.85 -11.55 28.90
CA SER A 49 -14.54 -11.53 28.27
C SER A 49 -14.57 -10.67 27.00
N LEU A 50 -14.12 -9.42 27.12
CA LEU A 50 -13.85 -8.51 26.01
C LEU A 50 -12.79 -9.07 25.03
N PHE A 51 -12.10 -10.17 25.37
CA PHE A 51 -10.91 -10.71 24.71
C PHE A 51 -11.09 -12.09 24.05
N ILE A 52 -12.20 -12.29 23.34
CA ILE A 52 -12.39 -13.44 22.45
C ILE A 52 -11.51 -13.25 21.20
N ALA A 53 -10.80 -14.28 20.72
CA ALA A 53 -9.79 -14.15 19.67
C ALA A 53 -10.36 -13.56 18.38
N LYS A 54 -11.59 -13.95 18.04
CA LYS A 54 -12.36 -13.34 16.95
C LYS A 54 -12.54 -11.83 17.11
N ARG A 55 -12.83 -11.31 18.30
CA ARG A 55 -13.06 -9.87 18.52
C ARG A 55 -11.75 -9.09 18.35
N VAL A 56 -10.64 -9.59 18.90
CA VAL A 56 -9.32 -8.97 18.77
C VAL A 56 -8.91 -8.89 17.29
N LEU A 57 -9.00 -10.00 16.56
CA LEU A 57 -8.68 -10.04 15.13
C LEU A 57 -9.54 -9.07 14.30
N LEU A 58 -10.85 -9.00 14.58
CA LEU A 58 -11.73 -8.06 13.88
C LEU A 58 -11.44 -6.60 14.24
N GLY A 59 -11.12 -6.30 15.50
CA GLY A 59 -10.71 -4.97 15.91
C GLY A 59 -9.43 -4.50 15.21
N VAL A 60 -8.42 -5.37 15.15
CA VAL A 60 -7.18 -5.09 14.43
C VAL A 60 -7.42 -4.95 12.92
N TRP A 61 -8.26 -5.80 12.33
CA TRP A 61 -8.66 -5.72 10.92
C TRP A 61 -9.34 -4.39 10.56
N MET A 62 -10.20 -3.87 11.45
CA MET A 62 -10.80 -2.55 11.27
C MET A 62 -9.75 -1.45 11.22
N CYS A 63 -8.81 -1.45 12.18
CA CYS A 63 -7.78 -0.41 12.28
C CYS A 63 -6.74 -0.46 11.14
N VAL A 64 -6.21 -1.65 10.84
CA VAL A 64 -5.09 -1.82 9.90
C VAL A 64 -5.58 -1.96 8.45
N GLY A 65 -6.84 -2.35 8.24
CA GLY A 65 -7.40 -2.58 6.91
C GLY A 65 -8.48 -1.56 6.50
N LEU A 66 -9.57 -1.48 7.27
CA LEU A 66 -10.73 -0.67 6.85
C LEU A 66 -10.46 0.83 6.90
N VAL A 67 -9.80 1.35 7.94
CA VAL A 67 -9.49 2.78 8.05
C VAL A 67 -8.64 3.27 6.87
N PRO A 68 -7.52 2.61 6.49
CA PRO A 68 -6.77 2.97 5.29
C PRO A 68 -7.60 2.93 4.00
N LEU A 69 -8.48 1.94 3.84
CA LEU A 69 -9.36 1.85 2.67
C LEU A 69 -10.31 3.06 2.58
N LEU A 70 -10.89 3.49 3.70
CA LEU A 70 -11.78 4.65 3.74
C LEU A 70 -11.03 5.95 3.42
N LEU A 71 -9.80 6.10 3.90
CA LEU A 71 -8.94 7.24 3.54
C LEU A 71 -8.62 7.24 2.05
N GLN A 72 -8.26 6.09 1.49
CA GLN A 72 -7.99 5.95 0.06
C GLN A 72 -9.24 6.23 -0.79
N ALA A 73 -10.42 5.75 -0.37
CA ALA A 73 -11.68 6.03 -1.05
C ALA A 73 -12.05 7.53 -0.99
N ARG A 74 -11.80 8.20 0.14
CA ARG A 74 -11.98 9.65 0.28
C ARG A 74 -11.08 10.42 -0.69
N SER A 75 -9.79 10.06 -0.78
CA SER A 75 -8.85 10.68 -1.72
C SER A 75 -9.29 10.46 -3.17
N TYR A 76 -9.68 9.25 -3.53
CA TYR A 76 -10.22 8.92 -4.85
C TYR A 76 -11.44 9.78 -5.20
N ILE A 77 -12.41 9.91 -4.28
CA ILE A 77 -13.61 10.75 -4.49
C ILE A 77 -13.22 12.20 -4.76
N LYS A 78 -12.25 12.76 -4.02
CA LYS A 78 -11.79 14.13 -4.26
C LYS A 78 -11.24 14.31 -5.68
N PHE A 79 -10.39 13.40 -6.14
CA PHE A 79 -9.73 13.52 -7.43
C PHE A 79 -10.63 13.19 -8.62
N VAL A 80 -11.62 12.31 -8.46
CA VAL A 80 -12.57 11.98 -9.54
C VAL A 80 -13.71 12.99 -9.65
N THR A 81 -13.93 13.80 -8.60
CA THR A 81 -14.96 14.84 -8.64
C THR A 81 -14.59 15.88 -9.69
N PRO A 82 -15.49 16.22 -10.62
CA PRO A 82 -15.22 17.25 -11.62
C PRO A 82 -14.90 18.59 -10.96
N HIS A 83 -13.88 19.27 -11.46
CA HIS A 83 -13.43 20.57 -10.97
C HIS A 83 -13.57 21.64 -12.05
N LYS A 84 -13.44 22.90 -11.65
CA LYS A 84 -13.49 24.06 -12.53
C LYS A 84 -12.39 25.03 -12.10
N ILE A 85 -11.68 25.59 -13.08
CA ILE A 85 -10.64 26.58 -12.84
C ILE A 85 -11.30 27.93 -12.54
N THR A 86 -10.79 28.64 -11.54
CA THR A 86 -11.25 30.00 -11.23
C THR A 86 -11.05 30.92 -12.43
N GLN A 87 -12.07 31.72 -12.75
CA GLN A 87 -12.14 32.47 -14.00
C GLN A 87 -10.96 33.43 -14.20
N ASP A 88 -10.45 34.04 -13.13
CA ASP A 88 -9.33 35.00 -13.18
C ASP A 88 -7.98 34.33 -13.48
N LEU A 89 -7.92 33.00 -13.46
CA LEU A 89 -6.75 32.21 -13.82
C LEU A 89 -6.82 31.65 -15.25
N VAL A 90 -7.97 31.78 -15.92
CA VAL A 90 -8.17 31.28 -17.29
C VAL A 90 -7.72 32.35 -18.28
N VAL A 91 -6.88 31.96 -19.24
CA VAL A 91 -6.43 32.88 -20.29
C VAL A 91 -7.52 33.00 -21.36
N PRO A 92 -7.99 34.22 -21.70
CA PRO A 92 -8.96 34.41 -22.76
C PRO A 92 -8.45 33.91 -24.12
N SER A 93 -9.32 33.26 -24.89
CA SER A 93 -8.97 32.70 -26.19
C SER A 93 -8.45 33.78 -27.15
N GLY A 94 -7.31 33.51 -27.80
CA GLY A 94 -6.68 34.43 -28.74
C GLY A 94 -5.75 35.47 -28.12
N THR A 95 -5.52 35.43 -26.80
CA THR A 95 -4.51 36.27 -26.13
C THR A 95 -3.10 35.86 -26.57
N ALA A 96 -2.26 36.83 -26.92
CA ALA A 96 -0.90 36.57 -27.38
C ALA A 96 0.02 36.16 -26.22
N ILE A 97 0.96 35.27 -26.51
CA ILE A 97 2.03 34.86 -25.58
C ILE A 97 3.11 35.94 -25.58
N GLU A 98 3.51 36.39 -24.39
CA GLU A 98 4.58 37.36 -24.20
C GLU A 98 5.73 36.76 -23.37
N THR A 99 6.98 37.06 -23.76
CA THR A 99 8.19 36.51 -23.13
C THR A 99 9.20 37.58 -22.71
N VAL A 100 8.96 38.85 -23.07
CA VAL A 100 9.85 39.98 -22.81
C VAL A 100 9.74 40.41 -21.35
N ASN A 101 10.88 40.66 -20.69
CA ASN A 101 10.98 41.07 -19.28
C ASN A 101 10.22 40.16 -18.29
N ARG A 102 10.11 38.86 -18.62
CA ARG A 102 9.33 37.89 -17.84
C ARG A 102 9.75 37.81 -16.36
N GLU A 103 11.03 37.94 -16.06
CA GLU A 103 11.55 37.80 -14.68
C GLU A 103 11.19 39.02 -13.82
N GLU A 104 11.09 40.21 -14.41
CA GLU A 104 10.63 41.41 -13.71
C GLU A 104 9.10 41.42 -13.55
N LEU A 105 8.39 40.94 -14.56
CA LEU A 105 6.92 40.99 -14.60
C LEU A 105 6.27 39.84 -13.83
N CYS A 106 6.92 38.69 -13.76
CA CYS A 106 6.46 37.46 -13.12
C CYS A 106 7.55 37.00 -12.13
N PRO A 107 7.74 37.68 -10.99
CA PRO A 107 8.94 37.56 -10.16
C PRO A 107 8.98 36.32 -9.25
N VAL A 108 8.03 35.38 -9.40
CA VAL A 108 7.90 34.22 -8.52
C VAL A 108 8.95 33.16 -8.85
N GLU A 109 9.80 32.86 -7.88
CA GLU A 109 10.87 31.86 -8.00
C GLU A 109 10.58 30.58 -7.19
N GLY A 110 9.74 30.70 -6.16
CA GLY A 110 9.42 29.60 -5.26
C GLY A 110 7.93 29.51 -4.94
N LEU A 111 7.44 28.29 -4.77
CA LEU A 111 6.09 28.00 -4.29
C LEU A 111 6.17 27.16 -3.02
N MET A 112 5.65 27.68 -1.92
CA MET A 112 5.52 26.98 -0.64
C MET A 112 4.09 26.42 -0.51
N VAL A 113 3.95 25.10 -0.73
CA VAL A 113 2.67 24.38 -0.61
C VAL A 113 2.82 23.27 0.42
N ALA A 114 1.89 23.22 1.36
CA ALA A 114 1.81 22.19 2.39
C ALA A 114 3.13 21.88 3.13
N GLY A 115 3.92 22.93 3.42
CA GLY A 115 5.20 22.83 4.12
C GLY A 115 6.38 22.33 3.27
N ALA A 116 6.20 22.16 1.96
CA ALA A 116 7.27 21.86 1.00
C ALA A 116 7.48 23.01 0.02
N TRP A 117 8.74 23.33 -0.25
CA TRP A 117 9.12 24.35 -1.23
C TRP A 117 9.38 23.72 -2.60
N TRP A 118 8.89 24.38 -3.66
CA TRP A 118 8.97 23.92 -5.05
C TRP A 118 9.59 24.97 -5.96
N ASN A 119 10.44 24.51 -6.88
CA ASN A 119 11.14 25.32 -7.86
C ASN A 119 10.19 25.86 -8.93
N VAL A 120 9.97 27.17 -8.99
CA VAL A 120 9.12 27.78 -10.02
C VAL A 120 10.00 28.31 -11.16
N GLY A 121 9.68 27.89 -12.38
CA GLY A 121 10.28 28.43 -13.60
C GLY A 121 9.23 29.12 -14.47
N ILE A 122 9.39 30.42 -14.71
CA ILE A 122 8.49 31.16 -15.60
C ILE A 122 8.86 30.93 -17.06
N THR A 123 7.88 30.63 -17.91
CA THR A 123 8.11 30.46 -19.35
C THR A 123 7.62 31.68 -20.14
N HIS A 124 6.42 32.16 -19.84
CA HIS A 124 5.75 33.25 -20.55
C HIS A 124 4.60 33.82 -19.70
N TYR A 125 4.01 34.91 -20.18
CA TYR A 125 2.81 35.51 -19.58
C TYR A 125 1.81 35.96 -20.65
N TYR A 126 0.61 36.30 -20.17
CA TYR A 126 -0.49 36.83 -20.96
C TYR A 126 -0.97 38.13 -20.33
N THR A 127 -1.13 39.15 -21.15
CA THR A 127 -1.74 40.42 -20.74
C THR A 127 -3.27 40.28 -20.81
N VAL A 128 -3.96 40.43 -19.69
CA VAL A 128 -5.42 40.25 -19.59
C VAL A 128 -6.10 41.50 -19.01
N PRO A 129 -7.40 41.74 -19.28
CA PRO A 129 -8.13 42.82 -18.64
C PRO A 129 -8.15 42.61 -17.12
N GLY A 130 -7.51 43.51 -16.37
CA GLY A 130 -7.42 43.44 -14.90
C GLY A 130 -6.07 42.96 -14.36
N GLY A 131 -5.10 42.59 -15.20
CA GLY A 131 -3.77 42.22 -14.72
C GLY A 131 -2.95 41.43 -15.72
N ARG A 132 -2.18 40.47 -15.19
CA ARG A 132 -1.31 39.58 -15.95
C ARG A 132 -1.45 38.16 -15.42
N ILE A 133 -1.48 37.19 -16.32
CA ILE A 133 -1.45 35.76 -15.99
C ILE A 133 -0.10 35.21 -16.41
N CYS A 134 0.67 34.72 -15.45
CA CYS A 134 2.01 34.18 -15.68
C CYS A 134 1.93 32.65 -15.73
N HIS A 135 2.43 32.05 -16.82
CA HIS A 135 2.58 30.61 -16.91
C HIS A 135 3.90 30.18 -16.26
N PHE A 136 3.84 29.11 -15.47
CA PHE A 136 4.97 28.57 -14.76
C PHE A 136 5.06 27.05 -14.87
N VAL A 137 6.27 26.54 -14.64
CA VAL A 137 6.56 25.11 -14.60
C VAL A 137 7.35 24.76 -13.35
N VAL A 138 7.12 23.55 -12.81
CA VAL A 138 8.08 22.89 -11.91
C VAL A 138 8.71 21.76 -12.73
N ALA A 139 9.82 22.10 -13.40
CA ALA A 139 10.38 21.31 -14.48
C ALA A 139 10.75 19.88 -14.07
N GLN A 140 11.16 19.70 -12.81
CA GLN A 140 11.58 18.43 -12.22
C GLN A 140 10.41 17.46 -12.03
N TYR A 141 9.17 17.94 -12.09
CA TYR A 141 8.00 17.15 -11.76
C TYR A 141 6.88 17.21 -12.80
N ASN A 142 7.11 17.78 -14.00
CA ASN A 142 6.08 17.87 -15.06
C ASN A 142 4.81 18.58 -14.55
N ILE A 143 5.02 19.66 -13.79
CA ILE A 143 3.96 20.55 -13.32
C ILE A 143 3.89 21.74 -14.25
N HIS A 144 2.68 22.04 -14.71
CA HIS A 144 2.37 23.19 -15.56
C HIS A 144 1.16 23.91 -15.01
N GLY A 145 1.24 25.22 -14.91
CA GLY A 145 0.18 26.01 -14.32
C GLY A 145 0.27 27.47 -14.67
N ALA A 146 -0.71 28.21 -14.17
CA ALA A 146 -0.77 29.65 -14.32
C ALA A 146 -1.12 30.30 -12.98
N TYR A 147 -0.57 31.48 -12.76
CA TYR A 147 -0.89 32.29 -11.59
C TYR A 147 -1.27 33.71 -11.98
N HIS A 148 -2.09 34.30 -11.13
CA HIS A 148 -2.40 35.71 -11.11
C HIS A 148 -1.74 36.34 -9.88
N LEU A 149 -1.04 37.45 -10.09
CA LEU A 149 -0.37 38.20 -9.05
C LEU A 149 -1.02 39.59 -8.93
N GLY A 150 -1.53 39.91 -7.74
CA GLY A 150 -2.11 41.21 -7.43
C GLY A 150 -1.04 42.31 -7.43
N THR A 151 -1.45 43.52 -7.81
CA THR A 151 -0.56 44.71 -7.82
C THR A 151 -0.59 45.50 -6.53
N GLU A 152 -1.62 45.30 -5.71
CA GLU A 152 -1.80 46.01 -4.44
C GLU A 152 -1.24 45.20 -3.27
N ARG A 153 -0.70 45.91 -2.28
CA ARG A 153 -0.19 45.27 -1.06
C ARG A 153 -1.36 44.77 -0.22
N THR A 154 -1.26 43.55 0.27
CA THR A 154 -2.27 42.90 1.09
C THR A 154 -1.67 42.40 2.40
N ALA A 155 -2.53 42.15 3.39
CA ALA A 155 -2.09 41.48 4.61
C ALA A 155 -1.56 40.07 4.25
N PRO A 156 -0.48 39.60 4.91
CA PRO A 156 0.06 38.26 4.67
C PRO A 156 -0.96 37.18 5.03
N SER A 157 -0.97 36.09 4.25
CA SER A 157 -1.77 34.92 4.56
C SER A 157 -1.28 34.21 5.83
N SER A 158 -2.09 33.32 6.40
CA SER A 158 -1.72 32.56 7.61
C SER A 158 -0.48 31.66 7.45
N THR A 159 -0.13 31.33 6.20
CA THR A 159 1.01 30.49 5.84
C THR A 159 2.27 31.30 5.52
N THR A 160 2.15 32.63 5.44
CA THR A 160 3.25 33.53 5.10
C THR A 160 4.06 33.91 6.34
N PRO A 161 5.40 33.90 6.27
CA PRO A 161 6.25 34.32 7.37
C PRO A 161 6.01 35.77 7.80
N ALA A 162 6.18 36.05 9.09
CA ALA A 162 6.01 37.41 9.63
C ALA A 162 6.96 38.44 8.99
N SER A 163 8.12 37.99 8.50
CA SER A 163 9.10 38.82 7.77
C SER A 163 8.58 39.41 6.46
N CYS A 164 7.46 38.90 5.94
CA CYS A 164 6.85 39.34 4.67
C CYS A 164 5.65 40.28 4.85
N SER A 165 5.30 40.65 6.08
CA SER A 165 4.08 41.41 6.40
C SER A 165 3.94 42.78 5.73
N GLY A 166 5.05 43.42 5.34
CA GLY A 166 5.05 44.73 4.66
C GLY A 166 5.13 44.67 3.13
N GLU A 167 5.42 43.50 2.56
CA GLU A 167 5.72 43.30 1.13
C GLU A 167 5.00 42.05 0.59
N SER A 168 3.74 41.88 1.00
CA SER A 168 2.87 40.78 0.58
C SER A 168 1.86 41.24 -0.47
N TYR A 169 1.62 40.41 -1.47
CA TYR A 169 0.70 40.65 -2.59
C TYR A 169 -0.23 39.46 -2.76
N GLU A 170 -1.47 39.69 -3.21
CA GLU A 170 -2.42 38.60 -3.47
C GLU A 170 -1.86 37.64 -4.52
N PHE A 171 -1.95 36.34 -4.27
CA PHE A 171 -1.48 35.31 -5.18
C PHE A 171 -2.50 34.18 -5.30
N ASN A 172 -2.95 33.93 -6.53
CA ASN A 172 -3.85 32.82 -6.87
C ASN A 172 -3.24 32.03 -8.00
N HIS A 173 -3.33 30.71 -7.95
CA HIS A 173 -2.82 29.87 -9.02
C HIS A 173 -3.56 28.55 -9.14
N TYR A 174 -3.44 27.94 -10.32
CA TYR A 174 -3.70 26.53 -10.49
C TYR A 174 -2.52 25.87 -11.19
N PHE A 175 -2.40 24.56 -11.02
CA PHE A 175 -1.55 23.75 -11.88
C PHE A 175 -2.11 22.36 -12.09
N TYR A 176 -1.57 21.71 -13.11
CA TYR A 176 -1.65 20.27 -13.26
C TYR A 176 -0.27 19.64 -13.11
N HIS A 177 -0.20 18.59 -12.31
CA HIS A 177 0.96 17.69 -12.20
C HIS A 177 0.70 16.45 -13.06
N GLY A 178 1.41 16.31 -14.17
CA GLY A 178 1.25 15.15 -15.05
C GLY A 178 1.72 13.85 -14.42
N SER A 179 0.86 12.82 -14.45
CA SER A 179 1.12 11.48 -13.92
C SER A 179 1.89 10.60 -14.90
N ILE A 180 2.15 9.33 -14.56
CA ILE A 180 2.67 8.33 -15.50
C ILE A 180 1.57 7.89 -16.50
N GLY A 181 0.31 7.93 -16.08
CA GLY A 181 -0.85 7.73 -16.95
C GLY A 181 -1.16 8.95 -17.83
N TYR A 182 -2.11 8.82 -18.75
CA TYR A 182 -2.60 9.95 -19.57
C TYR A 182 -3.57 10.84 -18.76
N TYR A 183 -3.12 11.39 -17.64
CA TYR A 183 -3.85 12.36 -16.83
C TYR A 183 -2.90 13.20 -15.96
N GLY A 184 -3.39 14.35 -15.49
CA GLY A 184 -2.71 15.20 -14.52
C GLY A 184 -3.56 15.46 -13.28
N PHE A 185 -2.92 15.59 -12.12
CA PHE A 185 -3.54 16.01 -10.87
C PHE A 185 -3.68 17.53 -10.85
N TYR A 186 -4.91 18.00 -10.64
CA TYR A 186 -5.20 19.42 -10.51
C TYR A 186 -5.08 19.86 -9.06
N GLU A 187 -4.43 21.01 -8.88
CA GLU A 187 -4.47 21.81 -7.66
C GLU A 187 -4.85 23.24 -8.04
N GLU A 188 -5.69 23.86 -7.20
CA GLU A 188 -5.85 25.30 -7.17
C GLU A 188 -5.68 25.81 -5.75
N ALA A 189 -4.93 26.89 -5.59
CA ALA A 189 -4.57 27.42 -4.29
C ALA A 189 -4.46 28.95 -4.31
N SER A 190 -4.71 29.54 -3.15
CA SER A 190 -4.63 30.98 -2.91
C SER A 190 -3.75 31.28 -1.72
N GLY A 191 -3.16 32.47 -1.69
CA GLY A 191 -2.40 32.96 -0.56
C GLY A 191 -1.76 34.30 -0.88
N THR A 192 -0.50 34.46 -0.48
CA THR A 192 0.23 35.70 -0.72
C THR A 192 1.64 35.45 -1.20
N TYR A 193 2.05 36.23 -2.19
CA TYR A 193 3.43 36.33 -2.66
C TYR A 193 4.22 37.30 -1.80
N CYS A 194 5.43 36.92 -1.38
CA CYS A 194 6.34 37.77 -0.65
C CYS A 194 7.45 38.29 -1.56
N ALA A 195 7.56 39.62 -1.70
CA ALA A 195 8.60 40.21 -2.54
C ALA A 195 10.00 40.17 -1.91
N ASN A 196 10.12 39.96 -0.59
CA ASN A 196 11.41 39.90 0.10
C ASN A 196 12.21 38.62 -0.20
N ASP A 197 11.52 37.51 -0.47
CA ASP A 197 12.12 36.19 -0.71
C ASP A 197 11.64 35.52 -2.02
N GLN A 198 10.89 36.28 -2.82
CA GLN A 198 10.32 35.86 -4.12
C GLN A 198 9.51 34.56 -4.06
N THR A 199 8.92 34.25 -2.90
CA THR A 199 8.19 33.01 -2.66
C THR A 199 6.69 33.26 -2.49
N ALA A 200 5.88 32.45 -3.17
CA ALA A 200 4.43 32.40 -2.98
C ALA A 200 4.08 31.38 -1.88
N TYR A 201 3.38 31.85 -0.85
CA TYR A 201 2.92 31.03 0.28
C TYR A 201 1.42 30.81 0.15
N VAL A 202 1.01 29.58 -0.07
CA VAL A 202 -0.36 29.28 -0.53
C VAL A 202 -1.00 28.16 0.27
N ARG A 203 -2.34 28.14 0.22
CA ARG A 203 -3.17 27.07 0.75
C ARG A 203 -4.08 26.53 -0.34
N VAL A 204 -4.13 25.21 -0.43
CA VAL A 204 -4.94 24.50 -1.42
C VAL A 204 -6.43 24.66 -1.14
N ASN A 205 -7.15 25.07 -2.19
CA ASN A 205 -8.59 25.30 -2.21
C ASN A 205 -9.32 24.27 -3.07
N GLY A 206 -8.70 23.81 -4.16
CA GLY A 206 -9.30 22.93 -5.15
C GLY A 206 -8.40 21.74 -5.47
N LEU A 207 -9.02 20.58 -5.70
CA LEU A 207 -8.36 19.34 -6.14
C LEU A 207 -9.21 18.67 -7.21
N GLY A 208 -8.56 17.94 -8.11
CA GLY A 208 -9.22 17.25 -9.21
C GLY A 208 -8.23 16.53 -10.10
N THR A 209 -8.69 16.07 -11.26
CA THR A 209 -7.85 15.43 -12.27
C THR A 209 -8.35 15.73 -13.67
N TYR A 210 -7.47 15.73 -14.67
CA TYR A 210 -7.85 15.96 -16.05
C TYR A 210 -7.04 15.09 -17.02
N ASP A 211 -7.66 14.62 -18.09
CA ASP A 211 -7.02 13.79 -19.12
C ASP A 211 -6.13 14.67 -20.03
N SER A 212 -4.96 15.06 -19.54
CA SER A 212 -3.92 15.76 -20.29
C SER A 212 -2.54 15.46 -19.68
N ASN A 213 -1.49 15.40 -20.51
CA ASN A 213 -0.11 15.17 -20.05
C ASN A 213 0.92 15.63 -21.11
N GLY A 214 2.17 15.84 -20.70
CA GLY A 214 3.26 16.22 -21.59
C GLY A 214 3.01 17.56 -22.29
N ALA A 215 3.22 17.61 -23.61
CA ALA A 215 3.10 18.85 -24.38
C ALA A 215 1.69 19.48 -24.30
N SER A 216 0.62 18.67 -24.33
CA SER A 216 -0.75 19.20 -24.21
C SER A 216 -1.04 19.83 -22.84
N LEU A 217 -0.26 19.47 -21.81
CA LEU A 217 -0.36 20.06 -20.48
C LEU A 217 0.35 21.42 -20.43
N ALA A 218 1.47 21.55 -21.14
CA ALA A 218 2.23 22.79 -21.23
C ALA A 218 1.49 23.90 -21.99
N ASP A 219 0.64 23.51 -22.95
CA ASP A 219 -0.17 24.42 -23.75
C ASP A 219 -1.57 24.68 -23.16
N ASP A 220 -1.89 24.11 -21.99
CA ASP A 220 -3.22 24.25 -21.37
C ASP A 220 -3.40 25.64 -20.75
N THR A 221 -4.28 26.42 -21.38
CA THR A 221 -4.64 27.78 -20.96
C THR A 221 -5.83 27.84 -19.99
N GLY A 222 -6.37 26.68 -19.61
CA GLY A 222 -7.57 26.59 -18.79
C GLY A 222 -8.85 26.86 -19.59
N ASP A 223 -9.99 26.54 -18.99
CA ASP A 223 -11.30 26.94 -19.49
C ASP A 223 -12.31 26.99 -18.32
N ILE A 224 -13.49 27.57 -18.59
CA ILE A 224 -14.55 27.76 -17.60
C ILE A 224 -15.50 26.56 -17.49
N THR A 225 -15.21 25.44 -18.14
CA THR A 225 -16.03 24.23 -18.14
C THR A 225 -15.62 23.30 -16.99
N TYR A 226 -16.47 22.30 -16.72
CA TYR A 226 -16.12 21.25 -15.76
C TYR A 226 -15.14 20.27 -16.40
N ARG A 227 -14.00 20.08 -15.76
CA ARG A 227 -12.94 19.18 -16.17
C ARG A 227 -12.91 17.95 -15.25
N ARG A 228 -12.56 16.79 -15.81
CA ARG A 228 -12.39 15.53 -15.08
C ARG A 228 -11.50 14.57 -15.86
N SER A 229 -10.87 13.61 -15.18
CA SER A 229 -10.16 12.51 -15.82
C SER A 229 -11.02 11.24 -15.82
N TYR A 230 -11.31 10.72 -17.02
CA TYR A 230 -11.91 9.40 -17.15
C TYR A 230 -10.87 8.31 -16.91
N TRP A 231 -9.61 8.55 -17.27
CA TRP A 231 -8.52 7.60 -17.04
C TRP A 231 -8.36 7.31 -15.55
N TYR A 232 -8.14 8.36 -14.75
CA TYR A 232 -8.04 8.26 -13.30
C TYR A 232 -9.31 7.65 -12.69
N GLY A 233 -10.48 8.10 -13.17
CA GLY A 233 -11.77 7.60 -12.71
C GLY A 233 -11.88 6.08 -12.84
N VAL A 234 -11.53 5.51 -14.00
CA VAL A 234 -11.61 4.07 -14.28
C VAL A 234 -10.56 3.28 -13.49
N PHE A 235 -9.28 3.64 -13.60
CA PHE A 235 -8.21 2.87 -12.94
C PHE A 235 -8.27 2.99 -11.41
N GLY A 236 -8.60 4.18 -10.90
CA GLY A 236 -8.87 4.39 -9.48
C GLY A 236 -10.06 3.56 -8.99
N ALA A 237 -11.16 3.48 -9.74
CA ALA A 237 -12.31 2.63 -9.39
C ALA A 237 -11.92 1.16 -9.33
N VAL A 238 -11.17 0.66 -10.33
CA VAL A 238 -10.69 -0.73 -10.37
C VAL A 238 -9.81 -1.02 -9.14
N TRP A 239 -8.93 -0.10 -8.77
CA TRP A 239 -8.07 -0.24 -7.60
C TRP A 239 -8.86 -0.27 -6.28
N ILE A 240 -9.82 0.65 -6.08
CA ILE A 240 -10.70 0.66 -4.90
C ILE A 240 -11.53 -0.63 -4.81
N ALA A 241 -12.08 -1.09 -5.94
CA ALA A 241 -12.83 -2.34 -6.00
C ALA A 241 -11.95 -3.54 -5.62
N TYR A 242 -10.73 -3.61 -6.16
CA TYR A 242 -9.76 -4.65 -5.82
C TYR A 242 -9.44 -4.65 -4.31
N ARG A 243 -9.14 -3.48 -3.74
CA ARG A 243 -8.84 -3.33 -2.31
C ARG A 243 -10.03 -3.72 -1.44
N SER A 244 -11.25 -3.42 -1.86
CA SER A 244 -12.48 -3.84 -1.17
C SER A 244 -12.67 -5.37 -1.19
N ILE A 245 -12.34 -6.03 -2.30
CA ILE A 245 -12.36 -7.50 -2.38
C ILE A 245 -11.27 -8.10 -1.47
N LEU A 246 -10.07 -7.52 -1.47
CA LEU A 246 -8.98 -7.88 -0.55
C LEU A 246 -9.44 -7.75 0.92
N MET A 247 -10.11 -6.64 1.25
CA MET A 247 -10.63 -6.43 2.60
C MET A 247 -11.65 -7.49 2.99
N ARG A 248 -12.56 -7.83 2.07
CA ARG A 248 -13.56 -8.89 2.29
C ARG A 248 -12.93 -10.26 2.52
N ARG A 249 -11.93 -10.66 1.71
CA ARG A 249 -11.26 -11.96 1.92
C ARG A 249 -10.53 -12.00 3.26
N SER A 250 -9.87 -10.91 3.64
CA SER A 250 -9.17 -10.77 4.92
C SER A 250 -10.15 -10.85 6.10
N TYR A 251 -11.30 -10.19 6.02
CA TYR A 251 -12.37 -10.28 7.02
C TYR A 251 -12.82 -11.73 7.23
N ILE A 252 -13.07 -12.46 6.13
CA ILE A 252 -13.50 -13.86 6.19
C ILE A 252 -12.40 -14.72 6.82
N SER A 253 -11.14 -14.51 6.45
CA SER A 253 -9.99 -15.21 7.04
C SER A 253 -9.87 -14.98 8.54
N CYS A 254 -9.88 -13.72 8.97
CA CYS A 254 -9.81 -13.31 10.38
C CYS A 254 -10.97 -13.87 11.19
N LYS A 255 -12.19 -13.79 10.66
CA LYS A 255 -13.39 -14.33 11.31
C LYS A 255 -13.33 -15.85 11.49
N ARG A 256 -12.87 -16.58 10.48
CA ARG A 256 -12.76 -18.05 10.51
C ARG A 256 -11.64 -18.50 11.44
N TYR A 257 -10.48 -17.86 11.34
CA TYR A 257 -9.34 -18.17 12.20
C TYR A 257 -9.65 -17.87 13.66
N GLY A 258 -10.20 -16.69 13.96
CA GLY A 258 -10.63 -16.33 15.31
C GLY A 258 -11.64 -17.32 15.89
N ARG A 259 -12.67 -17.71 15.11
CA ARG A 259 -13.63 -18.73 15.55
C ARG A 259 -12.96 -20.09 15.82
N ARG A 260 -11.94 -20.46 15.03
CA ARG A 260 -11.19 -21.70 15.24
C ARG A 260 -10.38 -21.63 16.53
N CYS A 261 -9.69 -20.51 16.78
CA CYS A 261 -9.00 -20.28 18.05
C CYS A 261 -9.96 -20.35 19.23
N ASP A 262 -11.12 -19.68 19.15
CA ASP A 262 -12.14 -19.71 20.20
C ASP A 262 -12.63 -21.14 20.47
N ASN A 263 -12.88 -21.93 19.43
CA ASN A 263 -13.30 -23.33 19.55
C ASN A 263 -12.21 -24.23 20.16
N MET A 264 -10.92 -23.93 19.91
CA MET A 264 -9.78 -24.63 20.49
C MET A 264 -9.37 -24.06 21.86
N GLN A 265 -10.12 -23.08 22.39
CA GLN A 265 -9.82 -22.34 23.62
C GLN A 265 -8.44 -21.66 23.62
N GLU A 266 -7.98 -21.27 22.43
CA GLU A 266 -6.69 -20.64 22.21
C GLU A 266 -6.81 -19.10 22.25
N LYS A 267 -6.07 -18.48 23.15
CA LYS A 267 -6.02 -17.01 23.26
C LYS A 267 -5.05 -16.44 22.23
N ILE A 268 -5.46 -15.36 21.55
CA ILE A 268 -4.57 -14.60 20.65
C ILE A 268 -4.15 -13.30 21.32
N ARG A 269 -2.84 -13.04 21.41
CA ARG A 269 -2.33 -11.75 21.89
C ARG A 269 -2.51 -10.70 20.80
N PHE A 270 -2.60 -9.44 21.21
CA PHE A 270 -2.74 -8.33 20.27
C PHE A 270 -1.65 -8.31 19.18
N LYS A 271 -0.37 -8.50 19.57
CA LYS A 271 0.74 -8.54 18.61
C LYS A 271 0.61 -9.68 17.58
N ASP A 272 0.14 -10.85 18.01
CA ASP A 272 -0.02 -12.01 17.15
C ASP A 272 -1.20 -11.80 16.18
N ALA A 273 -2.25 -11.12 16.65
CA ALA A 273 -3.38 -10.71 15.81
C ALA A 273 -2.96 -9.68 14.75
N VAL A 274 -2.06 -8.73 15.06
CA VAL A 274 -1.50 -7.78 14.06
C VAL A 274 -0.77 -8.52 12.95
N VAL A 275 0.09 -9.49 13.29
CA VAL A 275 0.80 -10.31 12.30
C VAL A 275 -0.18 -11.06 11.41
N TYR A 276 -1.15 -11.77 12.00
CA TYR A 276 -2.14 -12.53 11.22
C TYR A 276 -2.95 -11.63 10.28
N VAL A 277 -3.43 -10.48 10.78
CA VAL A 277 -4.20 -9.53 9.98
C VAL A 277 -3.35 -9.00 8.83
N GLN A 278 -2.09 -8.63 9.07
CA GLN A 278 -1.19 -8.14 8.01
C GLN A 278 -0.89 -9.20 6.94
N GLU A 279 -0.68 -10.47 7.31
CA GLU A 279 -0.57 -11.58 6.35
C GLU A 279 -1.88 -11.77 5.56
N SER A 280 -3.04 -11.66 6.23
CA SER A 280 -4.34 -11.79 5.56
C SER A 280 -4.66 -10.65 4.57
N LEU A 281 -4.04 -9.49 4.77
CA LEU A 281 -4.15 -8.28 3.95
C LEU A 281 -3.11 -8.22 2.83
N ARG A 282 -2.33 -9.28 2.63
CA ARG A 282 -1.44 -9.45 1.48
C ARG A 282 -2.14 -9.04 0.18
N LEU A 283 -1.44 -8.30 -0.68
CA LEU A 283 -1.96 -7.84 -1.98
C LEU A 283 -2.16 -9.00 -2.96
N SER A 284 -1.17 -9.85 -3.18
CA SER A 284 -1.26 -11.00 -4.07
C SER A 284 -1.95 -12.20 -3.39
N ALA A 285 -2.69 -13.02 -4.15
CA ALA A 285 -3.20 -14.29 -3.61
C ALA A 285 -2.09 -15.35 -3.58
N HIS A 286 -2.28 -16.41 -2.80
CA HIS A 286 -1.37 -17.56 -2.85
C HIS A 286 -1.42 -18.22 -4.23
N GLY A 287 -0.24 -18.52 -4.79
CA GLY A 287 -0.11 -19.05 -6.16
C GLY A 287 -0.19 -17.98 -7.26
N ALA A 288 -0.16 -16.69 -6.91
CA ALA A 288 -0.03 -15.63 -7.91
C ALA A 288 1.23 -15.83 -8.78
N ARG A 289 1.07 -15.60 -10.08
CA ARG A 289 2.18 -15.53 -11.07
C ARG A 289 2.70 -14.09 -11.18
N ASN A 290 3.90 -13.92 -11.73
CA ASN A 290 4.52 -12.58 -11.82
C ASN A 290 3.78 -11.59 -12.71
N TYR A 291 3.08 -12.02 -13.77
CA TYR A 291 2.24 -11.10 -14.54
C TYR A 291 1.05 -10.55 -13.71
N HIS A 292 0.48 -11.37 -12.80
CA HIS A 292 -0.54 -10.90 -11.88
C HIS A 292 0.04 -9.88 -10.90
N ARG A 293 1.25 -10.15 -10.37
CA ARG A 293 1.95 -9.22 -9.48
C ARG A 293 2.31 -7.91 -10.19
N ALA A 294 2.72 -7.96 -11.45
CA ALA A 294 2.99 -6.78 -12.26
C ALA A 294 1.74 -5.93 -12.48
N ALA A 295 0.59 -6.55 -12.77
CA ALA A 295 -0.68 -5.83 -12.88
C ALA A 295 -1.09 -5.16 -11.55
N LEU A 296 -0.91 -5.85 -10.41
CA LEU A 296 -1.14 -5.26 -9.09
C LEU A 296 -0.17 -4.12 -8.77
N LEU A 297 1.10 -4.26 -9.16
CA LEU A 297 2.12 -3.24 -8.96
C LEU A 297 1.75 -1.97 -9.73
N TYR A 298 1.28 -2.09 -10.97
CA TYR A 298 0.78 -0.95 -11.74
C TYR A 298 -0.36 -0.21 -11.01
N LEU A 299 -1.40 -0.94 -10.58
CA LEU A 299 -2.52 -0.32 -9.84
C LEU A 299 -2.08 0.29 -8.49
N LEU A 300 -1.10 -0.33 -7.82
CA LEU A 300 -0.53 0.18 -6.59
C LEU A 300 0.25 1.50 -6.81
N VAL A 301 0.99 1.60 -7.92
CA VAL A 301 1.70 2.84 -8.30
C VAL A 301 0.71 3.97 -8.60
N GLU A 302 -0.36 3.69 -9.36
CA GLU A 302 -1.43 4.68 -9.61
C GLU A 302 -2.08 5.16 -8.30
N GLY A 303 -2.35 4.25 -7.37
CA GLY A 303 -2.84 4.59 -6.03
C GLY A 303 -1.84 5.39 -5.18
N LEU A 304 -0.55 5.08 -5.28
CA LEU A 304 0.52 5.77 -4.56
C LEU A 304 0.70 7.21 -5.05
N MET A 305 0.57 7.47 -6.35
CA MET A 305 0.64 8.84 -6.89
C MET A 305 -0.45 9.74 -6.29
N SER A 306 -1.66 9.22 -6.08
CA SER A 306 -2.75 9.97 -5.44
C SER A 306 -2.42 10.32 -3.98
N ASP A 307 -1.86 9.37 -3.24
CA ASP A 307 -1.45 9.59 -1.85
C ASP A 307 -0.28 10.58 -1.76
N LEU A 308 0.69 10.48 -2.67
CA LEU A 308 1.82 11.40 -2.74
C LEU A 308 1.36 12.83 -3.07
N PHE A 309 0.44 12.99 -4.02
CA PHE A 309 -0.11 14.30 -4.37
C PHE A 309 -0.85 14.94 -3.20
N MET A 310 -1.63 14.14 -2.46
CA MET A 310 -2.33 14.65 -1.27
C MET A 310 -1.38 15.11 -0.16
N LEU A 311 -0.17 14.54 -0.07
CA LEU A 311 0.82 14.99 0.92
C LEU A 311 1.37 16.39 0.62
N ILE A 312 1.41 16.76 -0.66
CA ILE A 312 1.90 18.08 -1.08
C ILE A 312 0.77 19.10 -1.20
N ALA A 313 -0.49 18.64 -1.20
CA ALA A 313 -1.67 19.48 -1.36
C ALA A 313 -2.52 19.62 -0.08
N GLN A 314 -2.23 18.89 0.99
CA GLN A 314 -2.97 18.97 2.24
C GLN A 314 -2.09 19.36 3.41
N ASP A 315 -2.55 20.33 4.19
CA ASP A 315 -1.96 20.69 5.47
C ASP A 315 -2.69 20.09 6.67
N GLY A 316 -1.95 19.96 7.78
CA GLY A 316 -2.51 19.67 9.10
C GLY A 316 -2.57 18.19 9.46
N PHE A 317 -3.43 17.85 10.43
CA PHE A 317 -3.47 16.52 11.04
C PHE A 317 -3.84 15.41 10.04
N PHE A 318 -4.77 15.69 9.11
CA PHE A 318 -5.16 14.70 8.10
C PHE A 318 -4.02 14.37 7.13
N ALA A 319 -3.16 15.34 6.79
CA ALA A 319 -1.94 15.10 6.02
C ALA A 319 -0.99 14.16 6.77
N LYS A 320 -0.86 14.34 8.09
CA LYS A 320 -0.07 13.44 8.95
C LYS A 320 -0.56 11.99 8.93
N VAL A 321 -1.88 11.79 8.90
CA VAL A 321 -2.48 10.46 8.78
C VAL A 321 -2.24 9.87 7.38
N GLN A 322 -2.25 10.70 6.34
CA GLN A 322 -2.02 10.25 4.96
C GLN A 322 -0.58 9.75 4.73
N TYR A 323 0.40 10.27 5.47
CA TYR A 323 1.76 9.71 5.44
C TYR A 323 1.82 8.24 5.89
N ILE A 324 0.96 7.82 6.82
CA ILE A 324 0.87 6.42 7.25
C ILE A 324 0.37 5.56 6.10
N SER A 325 -0.58 6.06 5.30
CA SER A 325 -1.06 5.39 4.07
C SER A 325 0.05 5.27 3.04
N LEU A 326 0.81 6.34 2.79
CA LEU A 326 1.94 6.33 1.86
C LEU A 326 2.97 5.27 2.26
N GLY A 327 3.37 5.26 3.53
CA GLY A 327 4.31 4.27 4.06
C GLY A 327 3.82 2.83 3.85
N TYR A 328 2.54 2.57 4.15
CA TYR A 328 1.93 1.25 3.93
C TYR A 328 1.94 0.83 2.46
N ASN A 329 1.61 1.75 1.53
CA ASN A 329 1.62 1.47 0.10
C ASN A 329 3.05 1.23 -0.42
N LEU A 330 4.03 2.01 0.04
CA LEU A 330 5.44 1.84 -0.34
C LEU A 330 6.03 0.54 0.21
N SER A 331 5.69 0.16 1.44
CA SER A 331 5.99 -1.17 1.99
C SER A 331 5.38 -2.28 1.13
N GLY A 332 4.16 -2.06 0.63
CA GLY A 332 3.49 -2.94 -0.33
C GLY A 332 4.26 -3.10 -1.64
N VAL A 333 4.80 -2.01 -2.20
CA VAL A 333 5.64 -2.03 -3.40
C VAL A 333 6.90 -2.87 -3.16
N LEU A 334 7.65 -2.58 -2.10
CA LEU A 334 8.88 -3.32 -1.75
C LEU A 334 8.61 -4.81 -1.56
N SER A 335 7.55 -5.14 -0.84
CA SER A 335 7.14 -6.53 -0.60
C SER A 335 6.75 -7.25 -1.89
N MET A 336 6.01 -6.58 -2.80
CA MET A 336 5.59 -7.18 -4.06
C MET A 336 6.78 -7.44 -4.99
N LEU A 337 7.71 -6.48 -5.07
CA LEU A 337 8.94 -6.62 -5.86
C LEU A 337 9.78 -7.79 -5.34
N PHE A 338 9.95 -7.90 -4.02
CA PHE A 338 10.67 -9.02 -3.42
C PHE A 338 9.97 -10.36 -3.67
N GLU A 339 8.63 -10.43 -3.53
CA GLU A 339 7.87 -11.64 -3.86
C GLU A 339 8.06 -12.08 -5.32
N MET A 340 8.14 -11.13 -6.26
CA MET A 340 8.40 -11.42 -7.67
C MET A 340 9.77 -12.07 -7.84
N VAL A 341 10.83 -11.49 -7.25
CA VAL A 341 12.20 -12.02 -7.29
C VAL A 341 12.29 -13.38 -6.57
N GLU A 342 11.66 -13.51 -5.40
CA GLU A 342 11.63 -14.75 -4.61
C GLU A 342 10.97 -15.88 -5.41
N SER A 343 9.86 -15.60 -6.11
CA SER A 343 9.16 -16.60 -6.94
C SER A 343 9.92 -17.04 -8.18
N MET A 344 10.95 -16.31 -8.59
CA MET A 344 11.81 -16.65 -9.73
C MET A 344 12.92 -17.63 -9.35
N ASN A 345 13.10 -17.93 -8.05
CA ASN A 345 14.14 -18.81 -7.51
C ASN A 345 15.56 -18.39 -7.91
N TRP A 346 15.79 -17.08 -8.08
CA TRP A 346 17.09 -16.52 -8.47
C TRP A 346 18.08 -16.37 -7.30
N MET A 347 17.62 -16.55 -6.07
CA MET A 347 18.43 -16.41 -4.85
C MET A 347 18.61 -17.77 -4.17
N GLY A 348 19.83 -18.08 -3.75
CA GLY A 348 20.06 -19.22 -2.85
C GLY A 348 19.37 -19.03 -1.50
N GLU A 349 19.00 -20.13 -0.84
CA GLU A 349 18.18 -20.11 0.39
C GLU A 349 18.76 -19.25 1.51
N LYS A 350 20.08 -19.31 1.73
CA LYS A 350 20.76 -18.49 2.74
C LYS A 350 20.60 -16.98 2.47
N VAL A 351 20.74 -16.57 1.20
CA VAL A 351 20.62 -15.16 0.79
C VAL A 351 19.16 -14.72 0.86
N ARG A 352 18.24 -15.57 0.40
CA ARG A 352 16.78 -15.33 0.51
C ARG A 352 16.39 -15.08 1.97
N CYS A 353 16.76 -15.98 2.88
CA CYS A 353 16.46 -15.85 4.31
C CYS A 353 17.12 -14.62 4.94
N PHE A 354 18.38 -14.34 4.58
CA PHE A 354 19.09 -13.15 5.04
C PHE A 354 18.34 -11.87 4.68
N ILE A 355 18.01 -11.69 3.40
CA ILE A 355 17.27 -10.51 2.91
C ILE A 355 15.90 -10.43 3.58
N LYS A 356 15.17 -11.55 3.64
CA LYS A 356 13.81 -11.59 4.20
C LYS A 356 13.81 -11.22 5.68
N ARG A 357 14.72 -11.75 6.49
CA ARG A 357 14.85 -11.42 7.92
C ARG A 357 15.35 -9.99 8.13
N LEU A 358 16.28 -9.51 7.32
CA LEU A 358 16.86 -8.16 7.47
C LEU A 358 15.87 -7.05 7.07
N LEU A 359 15.17 -7.21 5.94
CA LEU A 359 14.38 -6.13 5.32
C LEU A 359 12.86 -6.34 5.39
N PHE A 360 12.40 -7.58 5.54
CA PHE A 360 10.99 -7.96 5.50
C PHE A 360 10.58 -8.64 6.81
N ASN A 361 10.71 -7.93 7.92
CA ASN A 361 10.27 -8.37 9.24
C ASN A 361 9.23 -7.44 9.87
N TYR A 362 8.35 -8.00 10.70
CA TYR A 362 7.22 -7.29 11.31
C TYR A 362 7.65 -6.23 12.33
N GLU A 363 8.78 -6.43 13.00
CA GLU A 363 9.28 -5.50 14.01
C GLU A 363 9.68 -4.15 13.42
N THR A 364 10.31 -4.15 12.23
CA THR A 364 10.76 -2.91 11.57
C THR A 364 9.90 -2.47 10.40
N ALA A 365 8.92 -3.29 10.00
CA ALA A 365 8.03 -3.10 8.85
C ALA A 365 7.36 -1.73 8.73
N LEU A 366 7.11 -1.04 9.85
CA LEU A 366 6.43 0.25 9.88
C LEU A 366 7.32 1.38 10.41
N ILE A 367 8.51 1.06 10.94
CA ILE A 367 9.40 2.06 11.53
C ILE A 367 10.03 2.94 10.44
N GLY A 368 10.53 2.33 9.37
CA GLY A 368 11.12 3.05 8.23
C GLY A 368 10.12 4.00 7.59
N GLU A 369 8.90 3.53 7.42
CA GLU A 369 7.76 4.24 6.85
C GLU A 369 7.39 5.47 7.69
N VAL A 370 7.29 5.32 9.02
CA VAL A 370 6.95 6.42 9.93
C VAL A 370 8.06 7.48 9.99
N ILE A 371 9.33 7.06 9.95
CA ILE A 371 10.46 8.00 9.93
C ILE A 371 10.50 8.77 8.61
N CYS A 372 10.36 8.06 7.48
CA CYS A 372 10.35 8.71 6.16
C CYS A 372 9.16 9.65 5.99
N ALA A 373 7.99 9.25 6.50
CA ALA A 373 6.81 10.10 6.61
C ALA A 373 7.10 11.42 7.34
N ALA A 374 7.72 11.35 8.51
CA ALA A 374 8.03 12.53 9.32
C ALA A 374 9.08 13.45 8.66
N ALA A 375 10.03 12.88 7.92
CA ALA A 375 11.11 13.62 7.27
C ALA A 375 10.78 14.08 5.84
N MET A 376 9.63 13.69 5.28
CA MET A 376 9.33 13.86 3.85
C MET A 376 9.35 15.31 3.39
N GLN A 377 8.72 16.22 4.13
CA GLN A 377 8.66 17.65 3.77
C GLN A 377 10.07 18.26 3.73
N TYR A 378 10.88 17.98 4.76
CA TYR A 378 12.26 18.44 4.82
C TYR A 378 13.10 17.88 3.68
N TYR A 379 12.91 16.59 3.37
CA TYR A 379 13.59 15.94 2.26
C TYR A 379 13.23 16.56 0.90
N LEU A 380 11.94 16.78 0.62
CA LEU A 380 11.46 17.41 -0.61
C LEU A 380 12.00 18.84 -0.76
N THR A 381 11.90 19.67 0.29
CA THR A 381 12.44 21.03 0.29
C THR A 381 13.95 21.04 0.06
N SER A 382 14.70 20.18 0.75
CA SER A 382 16.17 20.09 0.58
C SER A 382 16.57 19.64 -0.82
N LEU A 383 15.80 18.71 -1.39
CA LEU A 383 16.02 18.21 -2.74
C LEU A 383 15.71 19.30 -3.78
N ASN A 384 14.68 20.11 -3.57
CA ASN A 384 14.39 21.23 -4.46
C ASN A 384 15.41 22.37 -4.35
N HIS A 385 16.03 22.59 -3.18
CA HIS A 385 17.14 23.54 -2.99
C HIS A 385 18.50 23.00 -3.50
N SER A 386 18.55 21.77 -4.01
CA SER A 386 19.78 21.19 -4.55
C SER A 386 20.04 21.66 -5.99
N SER A 387 21.04 21.07 -6.65
CA SER A 387 21.32 21.31 -8.08
C SER A 387 20.12 21.07 -9.00
N LEU A 388 19.08 20.36 -8.53
CA LEU A 388 17.82 20.19 -9.25
C LEU A 388 17.14 21.52 -9.59
N GLN A 389 17.30 22.57 -8.78
CA GLN A 389 16.74 23.91 -9.05
C GLN A 389 17.10 24.43 -10.44
N HIS A 390 18.32 24.13 -10.92
CA HIS A 390 18.85 24.67 -12.17
C HIS A 390 18.64 23.76 -13.38
N THR A 391 17.69 22.80 -13.31
CA THR A 391 17.51 21.77 -14.35
C THR A 391 16.43 22.09 -15.39
N LYS A 392 15.84 23.30 -15.35
CA LYS A 392 14.80 23.72 -16.31
C LYS A 392 15.26 23.58 -17.77
N SER A 393 16.46 24.03 -18.10
CA SER A 393 16.99 23.95 -19.47
C SER A 393 17.16 22.51 -19.97
N ALA A 394 17.52 21.58 -19.08
CA ALA A 394 17.59 20.16 -19.40
C ALA A 394 16.19 19.56 -19.65
N ALA A 395 15.20 19.97 -18.87
CA ALA A 395 13.81 19.57 -19.08
C ALA A 395 13.26 20.08 -20.42
N GLU A 396 13.56 21.33 -20.80
CA GLU A 396 13.19 21.91 -22.09
C GLU A 396 13.85 21.18 -23.27
N ALA A 397 15.11 20.75 -23.11
CA ALA A 397 15.85 20.05 -24.16
C ALA A 397 15.35 18.62 -24.43
N VAL A 398 14.83 17.92 -23.42
CA VAL A 398 14.40 16.50 -23.54
C VAL A 398 12.87 16.37 -23.57
N SER A 399 12.21 16.87 -22.53
CA SER A 399 10.78 17.12 -22.34
C SER A 399 10.52 17.16 -20.82
N TYR A 400 9.54 17.93 -20.37
CA TYR A 400 9.12 17.93 -18.96
C TYR A 400 8.66 16.55 -18.47
N TYR A 401 8.01 15.77 -19.33
CA TYR A 401 7.55 14.41 -18.99
C TYR A 401 8.72 13.46 -18.67
N VAL A 402 9.71 13.37 -19.57
CA VAL A 402 10.88 12.49 -19.37
C VAL A 402 11.74 12.98 -18.19
N TRP A 403 11.93 14.29 -18.06
CA TRP A 403 12.70 14.85 -16.96
C TRP A 403 12.02 14.62 -15.60
N SER A 404 10.69 14.62 -15.57
CA SER A 404 9.92 14.26 -14.38
C SER A 404 10.13 12.82 -13.92
N LEU A 405 10.38 11.87 -14.82
CA LEU A 405 10.75 10.51 -14.43
C LEU A 405 12.08 10.47 -13.68
N ILE A 406 13.04 11.32 -14.06
CA ILE A 406 14.31 11.47 -13.36
C ILE A 406 14.07 12.12 -11.98
N GLY A 407 13.33 13.22 -11.92
CA GLY A 407 13.01 13.92 -10.67
C GLY A 407 12.28 13.03 -9.65
N HIS A 408 11.21 12.36 -10.07
CA HIS A 408 10.51 11.36 -9.25
C HIS A 408 11.40 10.16 -8.92
N GLY A 409 12.27 9.74 -9.84
CA GLY A 409 13.26 8.68 -9.61
C GLY A 409 14.19 9.00 -8.44
N VAL A 410 14.72 10.24 -8.38
CA VAL A 410 15.56 10.68 -7.25
C VAL A 410 14.78 10.62 -5.94
N ILE A 411 13.54 11.11 -5.92
CA ILE A 411 12.67 11.08 -4.72
C ILE A 411 12.43 9.63 -4.27
N VAL A 412 11.94 8.78 -5.17
CA VAL A 412 11.59 7.39 -4.85
C VAL A 412 12.81 6.60 -4.40
N LEU A 413 13.94 6.73 -5.09
CA LEU A 413 15.17 6.03 -4.71
C LEU A 413 15.70 6.50 -3.36
N GLY A 414 15.64 7.80 -3.07
CA GLY A 414 16.02 8.34 -1.76
C GLY A 414 15.14 7.82 -0.63
N ILE A 415 13.82 7.81 -0.82
CA ILE A 415 12.88 7.25 0.17
C ILE A 415 13.13 5.76 0.36
N VAL A 416 13.28 4.99 -0.72
CA VAL A 416 13.55 3.54 -0.66
C VAL A 416 14.86 3.28 0.09
N ALA A 417 15.93 4.02 -0.21
CA ALA A 417 17.21 3.90 0.47
C ALA A 417 17.08 4.18 1.98
N ALA A 418 16.33 5.22 2.37
CA ALA A 418 16.07 5.55 3.76
C ALA A 418 15.28 4.44 4.48
N ILE A 419 14.18 3.95 3.88
CA ILE A 419 13.37 2.86 4.46
C ILE A 419 14.19 1.59 4.64
N VAL A 420 14.92 1.17 3.60
CA VAL A 420 15.76 -0.03 3.65
C VAL A 420 16.84 0.10 4.71
N SER A 421 17.49 1.27 4.82
CA SER A 421 18.52 1.54 5.83
C SER A 421 17.95 1.47 7.24
N VAL A 422 16.83 2.15 7.51
CA VAL A 422 16.18 2.13 8.84
C VAL A 422 15.75 0.71 9.21
N ARG A 423 15.14 -0.03 8.27
CA ARG A 423 14.71 -1.41 8.52
C ARG A 423 15.88 -2.33 8.81
N ALA A 424 16.96 -2.24 8.05
CA ALA A 424 18.17 -3.03 8.25
C ALA A 424 18.82 -2.73 9.61
N VAL A 425 19.01 -1.45 9.95
CA VAL A 425 19.57 -1.02 11.25
C VAL A 425 18.67 -1.49 12.40
N GLY A 426 17.36 -1.27 12.31
CA GLY A 426 16.41 -1.72 13.32
C GLY A 426 16.41 -3.23 13.51
N ALA A 427 16.53 -4.00 12.42
CA ALA A 427 16.59 -5.46 12.49
C ALA A 427 17.88 -5.93 13.15
N ILE A 428 19.03 -5.35 12.77
CA ILE A 428 20.34 -5.66 13.37
C ILE A 428 20.31 -5.40 14.88
N ILE A 429 19.79 -4.24 15.29
CA ILE A 429 19.65 -3.87 16.70
C ILE A 429 18.72 -4.87 17.43
N THR A 430 17.55 -5.14 16.87
CA THR A 430 16.56 -6.06 17.46
C THR A 430 17.14 -7.46 17.66
N VAL A 431 17.82 -8.00 16.65
CA VAL A 431 18.44 -9.32 16.70
C VAL A 431 19.60 -9.34 17.70
N ARG A 432 20.45 -8.31 17.69
CA ARG A 432 21.59 -8.21 18.60
C ARG A 432 21.16 -8.12 20.06
N TRP A 433 20.08 -7.39 20.36
CA TRP A 433 19.51 -7.28 21.70
C TRP A 433 18.79 -8.54 22.15
N THR A 434 18.03 -9.19 21.26
CA THR A 434 17.20 -10.35 21.64
C THR A 434 18.01 -11.64 21.73
N PHE A 435 18.96 -11.87 20.82
CA PHE A 435 19.68 -13.14 20.69
C PHE A 435 21.17 -13.05 21.05
N GLY A 436 21.68 -11.86 21.35
CA GLY A 436 23.10 -11.65 21.64
C GLY A 436 24.04 -11.90 20.46
N SER A 437 23.51 -12.19 19.27
CA SER A 437 24.26 -12.66 18.10
C SER A 437 23.53 -12.32 16.80
N LEU A 438 24.27 -12.14 15.71
CA LEU A 438 23.72 -11.92 14.37
C LEU A 438 23.52 -13.22 13.58
N LYS A 439 23.82 -14.39 14.18
CA LYS A 439 23.65 -15.72 13.55
C LYS A 439 22.23 -15.97 13.04
N LEU A 440 21.22 -15.37 13.68
CA LEU A 440 19.83 -15.48 13.25
C LEU A 440 19.62 -15.04 11.80
N PHE A 441 20.41 -14.12 11.25
CA PHE A 441 20.21 -13.70 9.85
C PHE A 441 20.61 -14.77 8.83
N THR A 442 21.52 -15.68 9.17
CA THR A 442 22.12 -16.62 8.19
C THR A 442 21.81 -18.08 8.49
N THR A 443 21.43 -18.43 9.72
CA THR A 443 21.11 -19.82 10.09
C THR A 443 19.82 -20.31 9.42
N PRO A 444 19.83 -21.44 8.70
CA PRO A 444 18.64 -21.96 8.04
C PRO A 444 17.57 -22.40 9.04
N CYS A 445 16.31 -22.30 8.64
CA CYS A 445 15.16 -22.85 9.36
C CYS A 445 14.22 -23.48 8.34
N CYS A 446 13.93 -24.77 8.48
CA CYS A 446 13.12 -25.52 7.52
C CYS A 446 11.67 -24.99 7.40
N VAL A 447 11.14 -24.35 8.44
CA VAL A 447 9.85 -23.66 8.39
C VAL A 447 9.88 -22.46 7.45
N ASP A 448 10.98 -21.69 7.39
CA ASP A 448 11.11 -20.57 6.44
C ASP A 448 11.13 -21.06 5.00
N THR A 449 11.70 -22.24 4.77
CA THR A 449 11.71 -22.91 3.45
C THR A 449 10.32 -23.41 3.09
N ALA A 450 9.61 -24.06 4.02
CA ALA A 450 8.24 -24.54 3.81
C ALA A 450 7.24 -23.38 3.56
N LEU A 451 7.41 -22.26 4.27
CA LEU A 451 6.61 -21.06 4.03
C LEU A 451 6.97 -20.41 2.68
N GLY A 452 8.25 -20.24 2.37
CA GLY A 452 8.71 -19.64 1.11
C GLY A 452 7.99 -18.32 0.80
N VAL A 453 7.49 -18.18 -0.43
CA VAL A 453 6.72 -17.01 -0.92
C VAL A 453 5.33 -16.88 -0.26
N ARG A 454 4.86 -17.87 0.51
CA ARG A 454 3.53 -17.88 1.14
C ARG A 454 3.46 -16.96 2.35
N SER A 455 4.57 -16.77 3.06
CA SER A 455 4.71 -15.74 4.09
C SER A 455 5.20 -14.45 3.47
N LYS A 456 4.52 -13.34 3.77
CA LYS A 456 4.91 -12.00 3.31
C LYS A 456 6.15 -11.51 4.06
N MET A 457 6.15 -11.63 5.38
CA MET A 457 7.20 -11.11 6.26
C MET A 457 7.47 -12.08 7.41
N ILE A 458 8.62 -11.92 8.07
CA ILE A 458 9.07 -12.77 9.17
C ILE A 458 8.92 -12.06 10.52
N LEU A 459 8.76 -12.81 11.61
CA LEU A 459 8.77 -12.27 12.97
C LEU A 459 10.12 -12.60 13.64
N LEU A 460 11.02 -11.62 13.75
CA LEU A 460 12.39 -11.82 14.28
C LEU A 460 12.41 -12.29 15.73
N GLY A 461 11.60 -11.69 16.60
CA GLY A 461 11.43 -12.13 17.99
C GLY A 461 10.67 -13.45 18.11
N GLY A 462 10.17 -13.97 16.98
CA GLY A 462 9.40 -15.20 16.91
C GLY A 462 10.23 -16.48 16.90
N TYR A 463 11.56 -16.37 16.79
CA TYR A 463 12.48 -17.50 16.83
C TYR A 463 12.94 -17.85 18.25
N VAL A 464 13.42 -19.08 18.40
CA VAL A 464 14.08 -19.63 19.59
C VAL A 464 15.19 -20.58 19.15
N TRP A 465 16.26 -20.66 19.96
CA TRP A 465 17.32 -21.64 19.79
C TRP A 465 17.03 -22.85 20.67
N GLU A 466 16.93 -24.03 20.07
CA GLU A 466 16.76 -25.30 20.78
C GLU A 466 17.78 -26.30 20.22
N ASP A 467 18.65 -26.86 21.07
CA ASP A 467 19.72 -27.78 20.66
C ASP A 467 20.55 -27.28 19.46
N ASP A 468 21.00 -26.02 19.51
CA ASP A 468 21.71 -25.30 18.44
C ASP A 468 20.95 -25.19 17.09
N LYS A 469 19.66 -25.52 17.09
CA LYS A 469 18.77 -25.38 15.92
C LYS A 469 17.90 -24.14 16.07
N LEU A 470 17.73 -23.44 14.96
CA LEU A 470 16.83 -22.29 14.91
C LEU A 470 15.40 -22.76 14.65
N CYS A 471 14.52 -22.54 15.62
CA CYS A 471 13.13 -22.94 15.60
C CYS A 471 12.18 -21.74 15.73
N TYR A 472 10.97 -21.88 15.22
CA TYR A 472 9.86 -20.98 15.48
C TYR A 472 9.19 -21.35 16.80
N ARG A 473 8.92 -20.34 17.62
CA ARG A 473 8.09 -20.49 18.82
C ARG A 473 6.66 -20.87 18.44
N ILE A 474 5.98 -21.59 19.32
CA ILE A 474 4.57 -21.99 19.15
C ILE A 474 3.68 -20.78 18.91
N GLU A 475 3.85 -19.69 19.68
CA GLU A 475 3.01 -18.49 19.51
C GLU A 475 3.23 -17.81 18.16
N THR A 476 4.43 -17.95 17.59
CA THR A 476 4.74 -17.42 16.26
C THR A 476 4.06 -18.24 15.17
N LEU A 477 4.06 -19.58 15.30
CA LEU A 477 3.28 -20.42 14.38
C LEU A 477 1.80 -20.02 14.42
N LYS A 478 1.25 -19.77 15.62
CA LYS A 478 -0.12 -19.24 15.79
C LYS A 478 -0.29 -17.84 15.19
N SER A 479 0.68 -16.94 15.29
CA SER A 479 0.57 -15.58 14.73
C SER A 479 0.52 -15.58 13.20
N PHE A 480 1.21 -16.52 12.56
CA PHE A 480 1.11 -16.78 11.12
C PHE A 480 -0.16 -17.55 10.71
N GLY A 481 -0.93 -18.04 11.69
CA GLY A 481 -2.09 -18.90 11.45
C GLY A 481 -1.72 -20.27 10.88
N ILE A 482 -0.51 -20.74 11.22
CA ILE A 482 -0.03 -22.08 10.90
C ILE A 482 -0.73 -23.07 11.83
N LEU A 483 -1.23 -24.15 11.24
CA LEU A 483 -2.02 -25.19 11.91
C LEU A 483 -1.34 -26.54 11.75
N LYS A 484 -1.54 -27.41 12.74
CA LYS A 484 -1.19 -28.83 12.67
C LYS A 484 -2.36 -29.58 12.04
N VAL A 485 -2.08 -30.44 11.07
CA VAL A 485 -3.05 -31.39 10.53
C VAL A 485 -2.54 -32.80 10.77
N LEU A 486 -3.38 -33.66 11.35
CA LEU A 486 -3.16 -35.09 11.47
C LEU A 486 -4.04 -35.80 10.45
N GLU A 487 -3.44 -36.51 9.49
CA GLU A 487 -4.18 -37.33 8.54
C GLU A 487 -4.40 -38.77 9.03
N GLU A 488 -5.24 -39.52 8.33
CA GLU A 488 -5.68 -40.86 8.75
C GLU A 488 -4.53 -41.88 8.82
N ASP A 489 -3.45 -41.63 8.11
CA ASP A 489 -2.21 -42.41 8.10
C ASP A 489 -1.29 -42.13 9.32
N GLY A 490 -1.69 -41.21 10.21
CA GLY A 490 -0.90 -40.83 11.38
C GLY A 490 0.13 -39.73 11.09
N VAL A 491 0.26 -39.27 9.84
CA VAL A 491 1.28 -38.30 9.45
C VAL A 491 0.85 -36.89 9.84
N HIS A 492 1.79 -36.13 10.40
CA HIS A 492 1.59 -34.74 10.78
C HIS A 492 2.01 -33.80 9.66
N PHE A 493 1.18 -32.79 9.38
CA PHE A 493 1.44 -31.79 8.37
C PHE A 493 1.36 -30.37 8.94
N LEU A 494 2.19 -29.50 8.37
CA LEU A 494 2.13 -28.06 8.51
C LEU A 494 1.16 -27.50 7.47
N ALA A 495 0.15 -26.77 7.94
CA ALA A 495 -0.93 -26.27 7.12
C ALA A 495 -1.19 -24.77 7.31
N LEU A 496 -1.78 -24.13 6.29
CA LEU A 496 -2.18 -22.72 6.32
C LEU A 496 -3.52 -22.49 5.61
N ASN A 497 -4.18 -21.37 5.93
CA ASN A 497 -5.37 -20.91 5.22
C ASN A 497 -4.97 -20.23 3.89
N LYS A 498 -5.26 -20.86 2.76
CA LYS A 498 -5.01 -20.33 1.42
C LYS A 498 -5.93 -19.15 1.10
N LEU A 499 -5.33 -17.97 1.02
CA LEU A 499 -5.95 -16.78 0.41
C LEU A 499 -6.05 -16.93 -1.11
N HIS A 500 -7.28 -16.96 -1.62
CA HIS A 500 -7.57 -16.92 -3.06
C HIS A 500 -7.86 -15.48 -3.53
N TRP A 501 -7.85 -15.27 -4.85
CA TRP A 501 -8.08 -13.96 -5.47
C TRP A 501 -9.44 -13.34 -5.10
N LEU A 502 -10.52 -14.04 -5.47
CA LEU A 502 -11.90 -13.56 -5.33
C LEU A 502 -12.75 -14.43 -4.38
N SER A 503 -12.56 -15.75 -4.47
CA SER A 503 -13.32 -16.72 -3.69
C SER A 503 -12.79 -16.85 -2.26
N SER A 504 -13.65 -17.27 -1.33
CA SER A 504 -13.22 -17.69 0.02
C SER A 504 -13.85 -19.06 0.31
N PRO A 505 -13.34 -20.13 -0.34
CA PRO A 505 -13.92 -21.47 -0.22
C PRO A 505 -13.92 -21.92 1.23
N ARG A 506 -14.88 -22.75 1.63
CA ARG A 506 -14.95 -23.26 3.02
C ARG A 506 -13.80 -24.21 3.37
N GLN A 507 -13.28 -24.93 2.36
CA GLN A 507 -12.06 -25.72 2.44
C GLN A 507 -10.92 -24.86 1.89
N ASP A 508 -10.35 -24.03 2.75
CA ASP A 508 -9.22 -23.14 2.44
C ASP A 508 -7.91 -23.60 3.07
N ILE A 509 -7.93 -24.66 3.90
CA ILE A 509 -6.71 -25.19 4.52
C ILE A 509 -5.95 -26.05 3.51
N ILE A 510 -4.68 -25.70 3.28
CA ILE A 510 -3.75 -26.47 2.47
C ILE A 510 -2.58 -26.97 3.31
N LEU A 511 -2.09 -28.15 2.97
CA LEU A 511 -0.85 -28.71 3.51
C LEU A 511 0.34 -28.18 2.70
N ILE A 512 1.43 -27.81 3.38
CA ILE A 512 2.63 -27.25 2.74
C ILE A 512 3.94 -27.89 3.19
N GLY A 513 3.92 -28.68 4.25
CA GLY A 513 5.08 -29.48 4.65
C GLY A 513 4.68 -30.63 5.55
N GLU A 514 5.41 -31.72 5.47
CA GLU A 514 5.34 -32.86 6.38
C GLU A 514 6.18 -32.56 7.63
N VAL A 515 5.70 -32.96 8.80
CA VAL A 515 6.33 -32.67 10.10
C VAL A 515 6.82 -33.96 10.72
N ASP A 516 8.14 -34.07 10.88
CA ASP A 516 8.79 -35.14 11.62
C ASP A 516 9.63 -34.57 12.77
N GLY A 517 9.30 -34.94 14.01
CA GLY A 517 9.88 -34.32 15.19
C GLY A 517 9.69 -32.80 15.16
N HIS A 518 10.80 -32.05 15.19
CA HIS A 518 10.80 -30.58 15.07
C HIS A 518 10.96 -30.10 13.63
N LYS A 519 11.29 -30.98 12.68
CA LYS A 519 11.61 -30.61 11.30
C LYS A 519 10.36 -30.55 10.44
N VAL A 520 10.44 -29.74 9.38
CA VAL A 520 9.40 -29.62 8.36
C VAL A 520 10.02 -29.81 6.98
N THR A 521 9.51 -30.80 6.24
CA THR A 521 9.93 -31.06 4.86
C THR A 521 8.86 -30.51 3.91
N PRO A 522 9.18 -29.55 3.01
CA PRO A 522 8.20 -29.00 2.08
C PRO A 522 7.54 -30.09 1.23
N CYS A 523 6.22 -30.00 1.03
CA CYS A 523 5.47 -30.96 0.22
C CYS A 523 4.61 -30.27 -0.85
N SER A 524 4.07 -31.06 -1.78
CA SER A 524 3.16 -30.55 -2.82
C SER A 524 1.86 -30.05 -2.18
N GLU A 525 1.43 -28.85 -2.58
CA GLU A 525 0.20 -28.25 -2.04
C GLU A 525 -1.02 -29.14 -2.33
N ARG A 526 -1.73 -29.53 -1.26
CA ARG A 526 -3.00 -30.25 -1.38
C ARG A 526 -4.00 -29.82 -0.30
N PRO A 527 -5.31 -29.94 -0.55
CA PRO A 527 -6.33 -29.67 0.45
C PRO A 527 -6.18 -30.59 1.67
N SER A 528 -6.44 -30.05 2.86
CA SER A 528 -6.48 -30.85 4.09
C SER A 528 -7.74 -31.73 4.14
N THR A 529 -7.54 -32.99 4.50
CA THR A 529 -8.63 -33.96 4.81
C THR A 529 -8.65 -34.38 6.28
N GLY A 530 -7.54 -34.18 7.00
CA GLY A 530 -7.33 -34.60 8.37
C GLY A 530 -7.92 -33.69 9.46
N LEU A 531 -7.58 -34.04 10.70
CA LEU A 531 -7.96 -33.33 11.92
C LEU A 531 -7.06 -32.12 12.13
N VAL A 532 -7.65 -30.96 12.43
CA VAL A 532 -6.93 -29.68 12.53
C VAL A 532 -6.79 -29.29 14.00
N SER A 533 -5.55 -29.01 14.42
CA SER A 533 -5.20 -28.52 15.76
C SER A 533 -4.05 -27.50 15.71
N VAL A 534 -3.52 -27.12 16.88
CA VAL A 534 -2.36 -26.23 17.02
C VAL A 534 -1.13 -27.05 17.39
N PHE A 535 0.06 -26.59 17.03
CA PHE A 535 1.31 -27.22 17.46
C PHE A 535 1.55 -26.99 18.96
N GLY A 536 1.84 -28.07 19.70
CA GLY A 536 2.27 -28.02 21.11
C GLY A 536 3.78 -27.89 21.30
N LYS A 537 4.56 -27.81 20.22
CA LYS A 537 6.04 -27.73 20.24
C LYS A 537 6.57 -26.75 19.20
N SER A 538 7.82 -26.33 19.38
CA SER A 538 8.54 -25.51 18.39
C SER A 538 8.77 -26.30 17.10
N LEU A 539 8.97 -25.61 15.97
CA LEU A 539 9.34 -26.26 14.70
C LEU A 539 10.51 -25.52 14.04
N GLY A 540 11.48 -26.26 13.51
CA GLY A 540 12.62 -25.71 12.79
C GLY A 540 13.80 -26.67 12.68
N GLY A 541 15.00 -26.08 12.63
CA GLY A 541 16.24 -26.79 12.31
C GLY A 541 16.63 -26.71 10.84
N PRO A 542 17.78 -27.30 10.48
CA PRO A 542 18.33 -27.23 9.13
C PRO A 542 17.46 -28.02 8.15
N VAL A 543 17.47 -27.57 6.89
CA VAL A 543 16.92 -28.33 5.76
C VAL A 543 17.92 -29.43 5.42
N GLU A 544 17.50 -30.69 5.35
CA GLU A 544 18.31 -31.75 4.77
C GLU A 544 18.39 -31.52 3.26
N THR A 545 19.61 -31.31 2.77
CA THR A 545 19.92 -31.15 1.34
C THR A 545 19.91 -32.48 0.62
#